data_AF-A0A1G4QBK2-F1
#
_entry.id   AF-A0A1G4QBK2-F1
#
_cell.length_a   1.000
_cell.length_b   1.000
_cell.length_c   1.000
_cell.angle_alpha   90.00
_cell.angle_beta   90.00
_cell.angle_gamma   90.00
#
_symmetry.space_group_name_H-M   'P 1'
#
loop_
_entity.id
_entity.type
_entity.pdbx_description
1 polymer ?
#
loop_
_entity_poly.entity_id
_entity_poly.type
_entity_poly.pdbx_seq_one_letter_code
_entity_poly.pdbx_strand_id
1 'polypeptide(L)' 'MATIILIVCLIVMGTFFSLAFVWLFQKKKGLAISFTILGLASAFLFYYAIFEGWLQLPEQYK' A
#
# COMPACT_ATOMS: atom_id res chain seq x y z
N MET A 1 -8.02 -0.66 -17.89
CA MET A 1 -8.03 0.45 -16.89
C MET A 1 -7.87 -0.07 -15.45
N ALA A 2 -8.58 -1.12 -15.03
CA ALA A 2 -8.45 -1.71 -13.68
C ALA A 2 -7.01 -2.11 -13.29
N THR A 3 -6.22 -2.67 -14.22
CA THR A 3 -4.83 -3.09 -13.98
C THR A 3 -3.89 -1.94 -13.63
N ILE A 4 -4.09 -0.77 -14.24
CA ILE A 4 -3.25 0.42 -13.96
C ILE A 4 -3.55 0.93 -12.55
N ILE A 5 -4.82 0.94 -12.14
CA ILE A 5 -5.25 1.34 -10.80
C ILE A 5 -4.65 0.41 -9.74
N LEU A 6 -4.65 -0.90 -10.00
CA LEU A 6 -4.00 -1.92 -9.17
C LEU A 6 -2.50 -1.66 -8.98
N ILE A 7 -1.78 -1.41 -10.08
CA ILE A 7 -0.35 -1.12 -10.07
C ILE A 7 -0.06 0.18 -9.29
N VAL A 8 -0.84 1.24 -9.52
CA VAL A 8 -0.69 2.51 -8.79
C VAL A 8 -0.89 2.29 -7.29
N CYS A 9 -1.92 1.55 -6.89
CA CYS A 9 -2.17 1.25 -5.48
C CYS A 9 -1.01 0.45 -4.84
N LEU A 10 -0.46 -0.54 -5.56
CA LEU A 10 0.70 -1.32 -5.10
C LEU A 10 1.95 -0.45 -4.95
N ILE A 11 2.20 0.46 -5.89
CA ILE A 11 3.34 1.40 -5.83
C ILE A 11 3.18 2.34 -4.63
N VAL A 12 1.99 2.89 -4.42
CA VAL A 12 1.69 3.79 -3.29
C VAL A 12 1.87 3.06 -1.96
N MET A 13 1.31 1.86 -1.82
CA MET A 13 1.48 1.05 -0.61
C MET A 13 2.96 0.70 -0.37
N GLY A 14 3.68 0.27 -1.42
CA GLY A 14 5.09 -0.07 -1.34
C GLY A 14 6.01 1.11 -1.00
N THR A 15 5.69 2.32 -1.48
CA THR A 15 6.43 3.54 -1.16
C THR A 15 6.25 3.94 0.30
N PHE A 16 5.04 3.84 0.86
CA PHE A 16 4.81 4.09 2.28
C PHE A 16 5.59 3.12 3.18
N PHE A 17 5.61 1.83 2.85
CA PHE A 17 6.41 0.85 3.58
C PHE A 17 7.91 1.12 3.45
N SER A 18 8.38 1.47 2.26
CA SER A 18 9.80 1.78 2.03
C SER A 18 10.25 3.02 2.81
N LEU A 19 9.43 4.08 2.82
CA LEU A 19 9.68 5.30 3.59
C LEU A 19 9.68 5.02 5.10
N ALA A 20 8.75 4.20 5.59
CA ALA A 20 8.72 3.77 6.99
C ALA A 20 10.03 3.08 7.40
N PHE A 21 10.54 2.16 6.56
CA PHE A 21 11.81 1.49 6.79
C PHE A 21 13.00 2.47 6.77
N VAL A 22 13.08 3.34 5.76
CA VAL A 22 14.16 4.35 5.67
C VAL A 22 14.19 5.24 6.91
N TRP A 23 13.02 5.67 7.39
CA TRP A 23 12.92 6.56 8.54
C TRP A 23 13.22 5.86 9.87
N LEU A 24 12.96 4.55 9.94
CA LEU A 24 13.39 3.68 11.03
C LEU A 24 14.92 3.60 11.10
N PHE A 25 15.60 3.44 9.97
CA PHE A 25 17.07 3.47 9.90
C PHE A 25 17.67 4.85 10.19
N GLN A 26 16.97 5.93 9.85
CA GLN A 26 17.36 7.31 10.20
C GLN A 26 17.14 7.67 11.68
N LYS A 27 16.76 6.72 12.54
CA LYS A 27 16.45 6.90 13.97
C LYS A 27 15.35 7.94 14.26
N LYS A 28 14.59 8.38 13.24
CA LYS A 28 13.47 9.31 13.40
C LYS A 28 12.20 8.55 13.79
N LYS A 29 12.19 8.04 15.02
CA LYS A 29 11.18 7.07 15.52
C LYS A 29 9.73 7.56 15.38
N GLY A 30 9.42 8.81 15.72
CA GLY A 30 8.04 9.32 15.64
C GLY A 30 7.50 9.35 14.21
N LEU A 31 8.37 9.74 13.29
CA LEU A 31 8.12 9.80 11.86
C LEU A 31 8.06 8.39 11.24
N ALA A 32 8.89 7.45 11.69
CA ALA A 32 8.81 6.04 11.27
C ALA A 32 7.48 5.39 11.70
N ILE A 33 7.01 5.68 12.92
CA ILE A 33 5.75 5.14 13.45
C ILE A 33 4.56 5.68 12.65
N SER A 34 4.52 6.98 12.36
CA SER A 34 3.42 7.55 11.57
C SER A 34 3.34 6.94 10.17
N PHE A 35 4.49 6.78 9.49
CA PHE A 35 4.55 6.14 8.17
C PHE A 35 4.24 4.64 8.22
N THR A 36 4.57 3.94 9.31
CA THR A 36 4.18 2.54 9.51
C THR A 36 2.67 2.40 9.64
N ILE A 37 2.02 3.26 10.43
CA ILE A 37 0.56 3.28 10.59
C ILE A 37 -0.12 3.61 9.25
N LEU A 38 0.40 4.60 8.51
CA LEU A 38 -0.08 4.97 7.17
C LEU A 38 0.09 3.82 6.16
N GLY A 39 1.22 3.12 6.18
CA GLY A 39 1.44 1.94 5.34
C GLY A 39 0.46 0.81 5.68
N LEU A 40 0.20 0.58 6.97
CA LEU A 40 -0.76 -0.43 7.42
C LEU A 40 -2.20 -0.08 7.03
N ALA A 41 -2.59 1.19 7.19
CA ALA A 41 -3.90 1.70 6.77
C ALA A 41 -4.08 1.63 5.26
N SER A 42 -3.03 1.95 4.48
CA SER A 42 -3.04 1.81 3.02
C SER A 42 -3.19 0.34 2.61
N ALA A 43 -2.53 -0.59 3.28
CA ALA A 43 -2.69 -2.02 3.02
C ALA A 43 -4.11 -2.50 3.36
N PHE A 44 -4.67 -2.05 4.48
CA PHE A 44 -6.04 -2.38 4.84
C PHE A 44 -7.05 -1.86 3.81
N LEU A 45 -6.93 -0.60 3.41
CA LEU A 45 -7.77 0.00 2.37
C LEU A 45 -7.64 -0.70 1.02
N PHE A 46 -6.44 -1.16 0.67
CA PHE A 46 -6.21 -1.91 -0.56
C PHE A 46 -6.96 -3.25 -0.57
N TYR A 47 -6.83 -4.04 0.50
CA TYR A 47 -7.57 -5.30 0.64
C TYR A 47 -9.08 -5.09 0.74
N TYR A 48 -9.50 -4.03 1.44
CA TYR A 48 -10.91 -3.66 1.55
C TYR A 48 -11.49 -3.26 0.17
N ALA A 49 -10.77 -2.47 -0.62
CA ALA A 49 -11.17 -2.11 -1.98
C ALA A 49 -11.26 -3.33 -2.92
N ILE A 50 -10.44 -4.36 -2.71
CA ILE A 50 -10.57 -5.65 -3.43
C ILE A 50 -11.84 -6.37 -2.98
N PHE A 51 -12.11 -6.42 -1.67
CA PHE A 51 -13.29 -7.09 -1.11
C PHE A 51 -14.61 -6.46 -1.58
N GLU A 52 -14.68 -5.13 -1.63
CA GLU A 52 -15.86 -4.38 -2.09
C GLU A 52 -16.01 -4.39 -3.63
N GLY A 53 -15.06 -5.01 -4.36
CA GLY A 53 -15.08 -5.10 -5.82
C GLY A 53 -14.67 -3.81 -6.54
N TRP A 54 -14.19 -2.79 -5.82
CA TRP A 54 -13.67 -1.55 -6.39
C TRP A 54 -12.36 -1.79 -7.16
N LEU A 55 -11.56 -2.75 -6.70
CA LEU A 55 -10.39 -3.26 -7.42
C LEU A 55 -10.70 -4.66 -7.99
N GLN A 56 -10.94 -4.72 -9.28
CA GLN A 56 -11.04 -5.99 -10.00
C GLN A 56 -9.64 -6.52 -10.28
N LEU A 57 -9.31 -7.70 -9.74
CA LEU A 57 -8.14 -8.46 -10.15
C LEU A 57 -8.29 -8.82 -11.64
N PRO A 58 -7.23 -8.70 -12.45
CA PRO A 58 -7.30 -9.17 -13.84
C PRO A 58 -7.66 -10.66 -13.83
N GLU A 59 -8.64 -11.06 -14.65
CA GLU A 59 -8.97 -12.47 -14.86
C GLU A 59 -7.68 -13.21 -15.21
N GLN A 60 -7.26 -14.13 -14.34
CA GLN A 60 -6.18 -15.04 -14.64
C GLN A 60 -6.70 -15.93 -15.77
N TYR A 61 -6.27 -15.64 -17.00
CA TYR A 61 -6.52 -16.50 -18.16
C TYR A 61 -6.01 -17.90 -17.78
N LYS A 62 -6.94 -18.82 -17.58
CA LYS A 62 -6.68 -20.17 -17.08
C LYS A 62 -6.02 -21.02 -18.15
#